data_AF-A0A7W2FVZ8-F1
#
_entry.id   AF-A0A7W2FVZ8-F1
#
_cell.length_a   1.000
_cell.length_b   1.000
_cell.length_c   1.000
_cell.angle_alpha   90.00
_cell.angle_beta   90.00
_cell.angle_gamma   90.00
#
_symmetry.space_group_name_H-M   'P 1'
#
loop_
_entity.id
_entity.type
_entity.pdbx_description
1 polymer ?
#
loop_
_entity_poly.entity_id
_entity_poly.type
_entity_poly.pdbx_seq_one_letter_code
_entity_poly.pdbx_strand_id
1 'polypeptide(L)' 'MNITNLHKLTQEAINAIGNKQPLLAKEKINEASSLLDTLIDTSFNDDDLVEFSKYQALIKLLKTKLK' A
#
# COMPACT_ATOMS: atom_id res chain seq x y z
N MET A 1 -6.58 14.82 -0.15
CA MET A 1 -7.38 13.59 -0.37
C MET A 1 -6.46 12.59 -1.06
N ASN A 2 -5.79 11.70 -0.32
CA ASN A 2 -4.94 10.66 -0.94
C ASN A 2 -4.46 9.55 0.02
N ILE A 3 -4.20 9.86 1.29
CA ILE A 3 -3.83 8.85 2.31
C ILE A 3 -4.96 7.87 2.63
N THR A 4 -6.21 8.33 2.69
CA THR A 4 -7.36 7.45 3.04
C THR A 4 -7.53 6.29 2.06
N ASN A 5 -7.30 6.54 0.77
CA ASN A 5 -7.37 5.50 -0.26
C ASN A 5 -6.21 4.52 -0.17
N LEU A 6 -4.99 5.03 0.06
CA LEU A 6 -3.81 4.21 0.30
C LEU A 6 -4.00 3.30 1.53
N HIS A 7 -4.54 3.86 2.61
CA HIS A 7 -4.89 3.12 3.82
C HIS A 7 -5.89 2.01 3.52
N LYS A 8 -6.99 2.32 2.83
CA LYS A 8 -8.02 1.37 2.45
C LYS A 8 -7.45 0.21 1.63
N LEU A 9 -6.70 0.50 0.55
CA LEU A 9 -6.10 -0.53 -0.31
C LEU A 9 -5.12 -1.42 0.46
N THR A 10 -4.32 -0.82 1.34
CA THR A 10 -3.39 -1.57 2.18
C THR A 10 -4.12 -2.48 3.17
N GLN A 11 -5.22 -2.03 3.76
CA GLN A 11 -6.05 -2.84 4.63
C GLN A 11 -6.77 -3.96 3.87
N GLU A 12 -7.25 -3.70 2.65
CA GLU A 12 -7.83 -4.73 1.78
C GLU A 12 -6.81 -5.82 1.43
N ALA A 13 -5.56 -5.45 1.17
CA ALA A 13 -4.47 -6.41 0.99
C ALA A 13 -4.22 -7.26 2.24
N ILE A 14 -4.18 -6.65 3.43
CA ILE A 14 -4.02 -7.36 4.71
C ILE A 14 -5.18 -8.35 4.92
N ASN A 15 -6.41 -7.90 4.69
CA ASN A 15 -7.61 -8.73 4.82
C ASN A 15 -7.58 -9.92 3.86
N ALA A 16 -7.20 -9.69 2.59
CA ALA A 16 -7.08 -10.76 1.60
C ALA A 16 -6.01 -11.79 1.99
N ILE A 17 -4.87 -11.37 2.55
CA ILE A 17 -3.86 -12.27 3.11
C ILE A 17 -4.44 -13.08 4.27
N GLY A 18 -5.10 -12.42 5.23
CA GLY A 18 -5.73 -13.08 6.38
C GLY A 18 -6.79 -14.11 5.98
N ASN A 19 -7.52 -13.82 4.90
CA ASN A 19 -8.56 -14.70 4.35
C ASN A 19 -8.01 -15.74 3.34
N LYS A 20 -6.69 -15.87 3.19
CA LYS A 20 -6.03 -16.81 2.26
C LYS A 20 -6.48 -16.64 0.79
N GLN A 21 -6.65 -15.40 0.35
CA GLN A 21 -7.00 -15.03 -1.02
C GLN A 21 -5.78 -14.41 -1.75
N PRO A 22 -4.81 -15.22 -2.20
CA PRO A 22 -3.51 -14.71 -2.68
C PRO A 22 -3.60 -13.86 -3.95
N LEU A 23 -4.55 -14.17 -4.86
CA LEU A 23 -4.76 -13.39 -6.08
C LEU A 23 -5.28 -11.98 -5.76
N LEU A 24 -6.31 -11.89 -4.91
CA LEU A 24 -6.86 -10.62 -4.46
C LEU A 24 -5.83 -9.81 -3.67
N ALA A 25 -5.07 -10.47 -2.78
CA ALA A 25 -4.00 -9.81 -2.04
C ALA A 25 -2.96 -9.20 -2.97
N LYS A 26 -2.54 -9.94 -4.01
CA LYS A 26 -1.58 -9.44 -5.01
C LYS A 26 -2.13 -8.26 -5.80
N GLU A 27 -3.40 -8.32 -6.21
CA GLU A 27 -4.09 -7.21 -6.90
C GLU A 27 -4.09 -5.94 -6.03
N LYS A 28 -4.53 -6.04 -4.77
CA LYS A 28 -4.60 -4.89 -3.85
C LYS A 28 -3.23 -4.32 -3.48
N ILE A 29 -2.22 -5.17 -3.37
CA ILE A 29 -0.83 -4.73 -3.18
C ILE A 29 -0.32 -3.94 -4.40
N ASN A 30 -0.66 -4.35 -5.62
CA ASN A 30 -0.27 -3.64 -6.83
C ASN A 30 -0.99 -2.30 -6.96
N GLU A 31 -2.29 -2.26 -6.69
CA GLU A 31 -3.07 -1.01 -6.63
C GLU A 31 -2.49 -0.03 -5.59
N ALA A 32 -2.22 -0.51 -4.37
CA ALA A 32 -1.62 0.31 -3.32
C ALA A 32 -0.23 0.81 -3.69
N SER A 33 0.58 0.00 -4.38
CA SER A 33 1.92 0.40 -4.85
C SER A 33 1.83 1.50 -5.89
N SER A 34 0.98 1.34 -6.91
CA SER A 34 0.80 2.33 -7.98
C SER A 34 0.30 3.67 -7.44
N LEU A 35 -0.67 3.61 -6.51
CA LEU A 35 -1.13 4.81 -5.82
C LEU A 35 0.02 5.44 -5.04
N LEU A 36 0.72 4.69 -4.19
CA LEU A 36 1.85 5.19 -3.40
C LEU A 36 2.92 5.88 -4.25
N ASP A 37 3.30 5.28 -5.38
CA ASP A 37 4.28 5.86 -6.30
C ASP A 37 3.78 7.24 -6.80
N THR A 38 2.51 7.32 -7.21
CA THR A 38 1.89 8.60 -7.62
C THR A 38 1.89 9.64 -6.49
N LEU A 39 1.67 9.21 -5.24
CA LEU A 39 1.66 10.11 -4.08
C LEU A 39 3.03 10.67 -3.76
N ILE A 40 4.06 9.83 -3.86
CA ILE A 40 5.44 10.24 -3.64
C ILE A 40 5.86 11.23 -4.73
N ASP A 41 5.55 10.94 -6.00
CA ASP A 41 5.93 11.78 -7.13
C ASP A 41 5.26 13.16 -7.15
N THR A 42 4.10 13.29 -6.49
CA THR A 42 3.30 14.52 -6.50
C THR A 42 3.31 15.28 -5.18
N SER A 43 3.94 14.73 -4.13
CA SER A 43 4.02 15.37 -2.82
C SER A 43 5.31 16.15 -2.63
N PHE A 44 5.17 17.37 -2.14
CA PHE A 44 6.27 18.26 -1.76
C PHE A 44 6.26 18.57 -0.26
N ASN A 45 5.39 17.89 0.51
CA ASN A 45 5.26 18.08 1.95
C ASN A 45 6.03 16.96 2.68
N ASP A 46 6.96 17.34 3.55
CA ASP A 46 7.82 16.40 4.29
C ASP A 46 7.02 15.44 5.19
N ASP A 47 5.96 15.92 5.87
CA ASP A 47 5.14 15.08 6.74
C ASP A 47 4.40 14.00 5.94
N ASP A 48 3.89 14.36 4.75
CA ASP A 48 3.26 13.41 3.82
C ASP A 48 4.28 12.38 3.31
N LEU A 49 5.49 12.81 2.95
CA LEU A 49 6.56 11.91 2.50
C LEU A 49 6.99 10.93 3.60
N VAL A 50 7.08 11.39 4.86
CA VAL A 50 7.33 10.54 6.02
C VAL A 50 6.22 9.50 6.16
N GLU A 51 4.95 9.89 6.03
CA GLU A 51 3.84 8.95 6.11
C GLU A 51 3.86 7.94 4.96
N PHE A 52 4.13 8.37 3.72
CA PHE A 52 4.27 7.48 2.56
C PHE A 52 5.40 6.46 2.73
N SER A 53 6.52 6.84 3.35
CA SER A 53 7.61 5.91 3.64
C SER A 53 7.18 4.74 4.54
N LYS A 54 6.26 4.97 5.49
CA LYS A 54 5.69 3.91 6.34
C LYS A 54 4.86 2.93 5.54
N TYR A 55 4.01 3.43 4.64
CA TYR A 55 3.25 2.59 3.71
C TYR A 55 4.15 1.82 2.75
N GLN A 56 5.23 2.42 2.27
CA GLN A 56 6.21 1.75 1.41
C GLN A 56 6.82 0.53 2.11
N ALA A 57 7.22 0.69 3.38
CA ALA A 57 7.74 -0.40 4.20
C ALA A 57 6.70 -1.50 4.42
N LEU A 58 5.44 -1.12 4.73
CA LEU A 58 4.35 -2.06 4.93
C LEU A 58 4.03 -2.85 3.65
N ILE A 59 3.86 -2.18 2.51
CA ILE A 59 3.59 -2.83 1.22
C ILE A 59 4.72 -3.79 0.84
N LYS A 60 5.98 -3.43 1.09
CA LYS A 60 7.13 -4.32 0.88
C LYS A 60 7.03 -5.59 1.75
N LEU A 61 6.64 -5.45 3.01
CA LEU A 61 6.41 -6.60 3.90
C LEU A 61 5.27 -7.49 3.37
N LEU A 62 4.15 -6.92 2.93
CA LEU A 62 3.03 -7.68 2.38
C LEU A 62 3.43 -8.44 1.11
N LYS A 63 4.22 -7.82 0.22
CA LYS A 63 4.80 -8.48 -0.97
C LYS A 63 5.65 -9.70 -0.57
N THR A 64 6.47 -9.57 0.48
CA THR A 64 7.29 -10.68 0.98
C THR A 64 6.45 -11.81 1.56
N LYS A 65 5.35 -11.51 2.26
CA LYS A 65 4.45 -12.54 2.83
C LYS A 65 3.72 -13.37 1.78
N LEU A 66 3.60 -12.88 0.54
CA LEU A 66 2.98 -13.59 -0.58
C LEU A 66 3.98 -14.38 -1.45
N LYS A 67 5.28 -14.23 -1.20
CA LYS A 67 6.31 -15.08 -1.83
C LYS A 67 6.40 -16.41 -1.11
#